data_AF-A0A066YWX7-F1
#
_entry.id   AF-A0A066YWX7-F1
#
_cell.length_a   1.000
_cell.length_b   1.000
_cell.length_c   1.000
_cell.angle_alpha   90.00
_cell.angle_beta   90.00
_cell.angle_gamma   90.00
#
_symmetry.space_group_name_H-M   'P 1'
#
loop_
_entity.id
_entity.type
_entity.pdbx_description
1 polymer ?
#
loop_
_entity_poly.entity_id
_entity_poly.type
_entity_poly.pdbx_seq_one_letter_code
_entity_poly.pdbx_strand_id
1 'polypeptide(L)'
;MTTHGFAMIEIPGPDHHKITILDAILDAPTLSCGRIALAPALIEHAITYVWGTAPDHSAGTTLRQFQELIQHRYYPDLYRQALVLEADMDRVPELAETIRHALAADTQLTR
;
A
#
# COMPACT_ATOMS: atom_id res chain seq x y z
N MET A 1 2.90 -22.50 26.82
CA MET A 1 3.49 -21.54 25.87
C MET A 1 2.75 -21.72 24.55
N THR A 2 1.75 -20.88 24.28
CA THR A 2 0.95 -20.93 23.05
C THR A 2 1.66 -20.10 21.99
N THR A 3 2.40 -20.77 21.12
CA THR A 3 2.91 -20.22 19.87
C THR A 3 1.69 -19.80 19.04
N HIS A 4 1.38 -18.51 19.01
CA HIS A 4 0.42 -17.96 18.07
C HIS A 4 1.12 -17.97 16.71
N GLY A 5 1.02 -19.11 16.03
CA GLY A 5 1.35 -19.19 14.62
C GLY A 5 0.36 -18.32 13.88
N PHE A 6 0.80 -17.15 13.42
CA PHE A 6 0.15 -16.46 12.33
C PHE A 6 0.05 -17.48 11.20
N ALA A 7 -1.17 -17.89 10.86
CA ALA A 7 -1.39 -18.69 9.67
C ALA A 7 -0.72 -17.96 8.52
N MET A 8 0.15 -18.65 7.78
CA MET A 8 0.59 -18.20 6.46
C MET A 8 -0.68 -18.05 5.62
N ILE A 9 -1.25 -16.85 5.62
CA ILE A 9 -2.17 -16.43 4.58
C ILE A 9 -1.30 -16.50 3.32
N GLU A 10 -1.65 -17.40 2.40
CA GLU A 10 -1.08 -17.36 1.06
C GLU A 10 -1.31 -15.93 0.57
N ILE A 11 -0.24 -15.15 0.47
CA ILE A 11 -0.28 -13.78 -0.03
C ILE A 11 -0.31 -13.92 -1.54
N PRO A 12 -1.47 -13.78 -2.23
CA PRO A 12 -1.49 -13.70 -3.67
C PRO A 12 -0.43 -12.74 -4.16
N GLY A 13 0.40 -13.23 -5.07
CA GLY A 13 1.43 -12.43 -5.70
C GLY A 13 0.83 -11.22 -6.45
N PRO A 14 1.67 -10.30 -6.93
CA PRO A 14 1.25 -9.07 -7.62
C PRO A 14 0.29 -9.31 -8.80
N ASP A 15 0.29 -10.54 -9.34
CA ASP A 15 -0.63 -11.03 -10.37
C ASP A 15 -2.12 -10.93 -9.99
N HIS A 16 -2.43 -10.98 -8.70
CA HIS A 16 -3.80 -10.91 -8.20
C HIS A 16 -4.48 -9.56 -8.47
N HIS A 17 -3.70 -8.49 -8.58
CA HIS A 17 -4.20 -7.13 -8.75
C HIS A 17 -4.12 -6.63 -10.20
N LYS A 18 -3.61 -7.46 -11.13
CA LYS A 18 -3.32 -7.06 -12.52
C LYS A 18 -4.50 -6.42 -13.24
N ILE A 19 -5.69 -7.01 -13.12
CA ILE A 19 -6.89 -6.49 -13.81
C ILE A 19 -7.26 -5.11 -13.26
N THR A 20 -7.33 -4.97 -11.93
CA THR A 20 -7.68 -3.69 -11.28
C THR A 20 -6.67 -2.59 -11.55
N ILE A 21 -5.38 -2.93 -11.67
CA ILE A 21 -4.33 -1.98 -12.04
C ILE A 21 -4.50 -1.51 -13.49
N LEU A 22 -4.79 -2.43 -14.42
CA LEU A 22 -5.04 -2.08 -15.81
C LEU A 22 -6.25 -1.15 -15.95
N ASP A 23 -7.35 -1.44 -15.23
CA ASP A 23 -8.53 -0.56 -15.21
C ASP A 23 -8.16 0.83 -14.68
N ALA A 24 -7.40 0.92 -13.58
CA ALA A 24 -6.96 2.20 -13.03
C ALA A 24 -6.06 3.01 -14.00
N ILE A 25 -5.24 2.33 -14.82
CA ILE A 25 -4.43 2.97 -15.86
C ILE A 25 -5.32 3.50 -16.99
N LEU A 26 -6.30 2.70 -17.43
CA LEU A 26 -7.23 3.08 -18.50
C LEU A 26 -8.12 4.27 -18.08
N ASP A 27 -8.45 4.36 -16.80
CA ASP A 27 -9.20 5.48 -16.21
C ASP A 27 -8.37 6.78 -16.04
N ALA A 28 -7.05 6.72 -16.28
CA ALA A 28 -6.13 7.86 -16.17
C ALA A 28 -5.48 8.24 -17.52
N PRO A 29 -6.26 8.54 -18.59
CA PRO A 29 -5.73 8.67 -19.95
C PRO A 29 -4.83 9.89 -20.17
N THR A 30 -4.81 10.84 -19.23
CA THR A 30 -4.00 12.06 -19.31
C THR A 30 -2.61 11.91 -18.73
N LEU A 31 -2.33 10.82 -17.99
CA LEU A 31 -1.01 10.59 -17.41
C LEU A 31 -0.04 10.01 -18.44
N SER A 32 1.21 10.45 -18.37
CA SER A 32 2.26 9.84 -19.18
C SER A 32 2.63 8.46 -18.64
N CYS A 33 3.11 7.57 -19.52
CA CYS A 33 3.65 6.27 -19.12
C CYS A 33 4.74 6.40 -18.03
N GLY A 34 5.50 7.50 -18.04
CA GLY A 34 6.49 7.79 -17.00
C GLY A 34 5.87 7.99 -15.62
N ARG A 35 4.73 8.70 -15.52
CA ARG A 35 4.01 8.86 -14.25
C ARG A 35 3.41 7.54 -13.78
N ILE A 36 2.80 6.78 -14.69
CA ILE A 36 2.26 5.45 -14.38
C ILE A 36 3.36 4.52 -13.84
N ALA A 37 4.56 4.56 -14.42
CA ALA A 37 5.70 3.76 -13.97
C ALA A 37 6.25 4.17 -12.59
N LEU A 38 6.00 5.40 -12.13
CA LEU A 38 6.44 5.91 -10.84
C LEU A 38 5.44 5.62 -9.70
N ALA A 39 4.20 5.26 -10.00
CA ALA A 39 3.17 4.98 -9.00
C ALA A 39 3.60 3.91 -7.96
N PRO A 40 4.26 2.79 -8.33
CA PRO A 40 4.77 1.84 -7.35
C PRO A 40 5.79 2.44 -6.38
N ALA A 41 6.67 3.31 -6.86
CA ALA A 41 7.68 3.97 -6.03
C ALA A 41 7.01 4.91 -5.01
N LEU A 42 6.03 5.71 -5.45
CA LEU A 42 5.26 6.58 -4.56
C LEU A 42 4.59 5.76 -3.43
N ILE A 43 3.99 4.61 -3.77
CA ILE A 43 3.37 3.70 -2.78
C ILE A 43 4.41 3.16 -1.80
N GLU A 44 5.55 2.67 -2.28
CA GLU A 44 6.61 2.10 -1.43
C GLU A 44 7.17 3.14 -0.45
N HIS A 45 7.42 4.36 -0.93
CA HIS A 45 7.88 5.45 -0.09
C HIS A 45 6.82 5.87 0.95
N ALA A 46 5.54 5.92 0.57
CA ALA A 46 4.45 6.21 1.50
C ALA A 46 4.31 5.14 2.59
N ILE A 47 4.41 3.85 2.23
CA ILE A 47 4.40 2.74 3.20
C ILE A 47 5.57 2.87 4.18
N THR A 48 6.77 3.12 3.68
CA THR A 48 7.97 3.28 4.49
C THR A 48 7.85 4.47 5.44
N TYR A 49 7.27 5.57 4.97
CA TYR A 49 6.98 6.74 5.80
C TYR A 49 6.01 6.41 6.94
N VAL A 50 4.92 5.69 6.65
CA VAL A 50 3.95 5.28 7.69
C VAL A 50 4.60 4.35 8.71
N TRP A 51 5.37 3.36 8.27
CA TRP A 51 6.07 2.45 9.18
C TRP A 51 7.02 3.19 10.13
N GLY A 52 7.76 4.19 9.62
CA GLY A 52 8.66 4.99 10.42
C GLY A 52 7.99 5.97 11.39
N THR A 53 6.70 6.28 11.19
CA THR A 53 5.99 7.33 11.95
C THR A 53 4.82 6.81 12.80
N ALA A 54 4.38 5.57 12.61
CA ALA A 54 3.26 4.95 13.32
C ALA A 54 3.71 3.67 14.07
N PRO A 55 4.41 3.81 15.21
CA PRO A 55 5.01 2.68 15.92
C PRO A 55 3.97 1.63 16.35
N ASP A 56 2.76 2.05 16.70
CA ASP A 56 1.70 1.16 17.21
C ASP A 56 1.23 0.13 16.17
N HIS A 57 1.15 0.51 14.89
CA HIS A 57 0.73 -0.40 13.80
C HIS A 57 1.87 -1.28 13.29
N SER A 58 3.12 -0.92 13.62
CA SER A 58 4.33 -1.65 13.22
C SER A 58 4.87 -2.58 14.31
N ALA A 59 4.33 -2.51 15.54
CA ALA A 59 4.86 -3.19 16.70
C ALA A 59 4.92 -4.71 16.46
N GLY A 60 6.13 -5.27 16.48
CA GLY A 60 6.36 -6.70 16.28
C GLY A 60 6.41 -7.18 14.81
N THR A 61 6.35 -6.27 13.84
CA THR A 61 6.49 -6.59 12.40
C THR A 61 7.70 -5.92 11.78
N THR A 62 8.41 -6.64 10.91
CA THR A 62 9.49 -6.05 10.10
C THR A 62 8.90 -5.14 9.02
N LEU A 63 9.66 -4.16 8.52
CA LEU A 63 9.25 -3.31 7.39
C LEU A 63 8.75 -4.14 6.21
N ARG A 64 9.45 -5.24 5.90
CA ARG A 64 9.06 -6.16 4.82
C ARG A 64 7.68 -6.77 5.05
N GLN A 65 7.40 -7.28 6.25
CA GLN A 65 6.10 -7.87 6.57
C GLN A 65 4.99 -6.82 6.52
N PHE A 66 5.27 -5.59 6.95
CA PHE A 66 4.33 -4.48 6.88
C PHE A 66 4.04 -4.07 5.42
N GLN A 67 5.07 -4.01 4.58
CA GLN A 67 4.93 -3.79 3.14
C GLN A 67 4.10 -4.88 2.46
N GLU A 68 4.41 -6.15 2.74
CA GLU A 68 3.68 -7.30 2.20
C GLU A 68 2.20 -7.25 2.60
N LEU A 69 1.90 -6.95 3.87
CA LEU A 69 0.53 -6.80 4.37
C LEU A 69 -0.24 -5.68 3.62
N ILE A 70 0.36 -4.49 3.52
CA ILE A 70 -0.31 -3.35 2.88
C ILE A 70 -0.50 -3.60 1.38
N GLN A 71 0.54 -4.10 0.71
CA GLN A 71 0.47 -4.40 -0.72
C GLN A 71 -0.52 -5.51 -1.02
N HIS A 72 -0.63 -6.50 -0.16
CA HIS A 72 -1.63 -7.54 -0.34
C HIS A 72 -3.05 -6.97 -0.30
N ARG A 73 -3.34 -6.12 0.70
CA ARG A 73 -4.70 -5.74 1.05
C ARG A 73 -5.21 -4.46 0.38
N TYR A 74 -4.32 -3.49 0.13
CA TYR A 74 -4.71 -2.14 -0.30
C TYR A 74 -4.08 -1.71 -1.62
N TYR A 75 -3.22 -2.52 -2.24
CA TYR A 75 -2.44 -2.09 -3.40
C TYR A 75 -3.25 -1.54 -4.57
N PRO A 76 -4.41 -2.11 -4.97
CA PRO A 76 -5.21 -1.52 -6.05
C PRO A 76 -5.69 -0.10 -5.74
N ASP A 77 -6.17 0.13 -4.52
CA ASP A 77 -6.68 1.43 -4.11
C ASP A 77 -5.54 2.44 -3.93
N LEU A 78 -4.41 2.01 -3.36
CA LEU A 78 -3.21 2.82 -3.27
C LEU A 78 -2.64 3.16 -4.65
N TYR A 79 -2.72 2.23 -5.61
CA TYR A 79 -2.29 2.46 -6.99
C TYR A 79 -3.18 3.48 -7.68
N ARG A 80 -4.50 3.34 -7.57
CA ARG A 80 -5.45 4.33 -8.08
C ARG A 80 -5.21 5.71 -7.47
N GLN A 81 -5.01 5.77 -6.15
CA GLN A 81 -4.73 7.02 -5.46
C GLN A 81 -3.38 7.61 -5.88
N ALA A 82 -2.34 6.79 -6.08
CA ALA A 82 -1.06 7.23 -6.60
C ALA A 82 -1.20 7.86 -8.00
N LEU A 83 -2.06 7.31 -8.86
CA LEU A 83 -2.36 7.91 -10.17
C LEU A 83 -3.13 9.24 -10.04
N VAL A 84 -4.09 9.35 -9.12
CA VAL A 84 -4.78 10.63 -8.82
C VAL A 84 -3.80 11.70 -8.35
N LEU A 85 -2.76 11.30 -7.61
CA LEU A 85 -1.65 12.16 -7.18
C LEU A 85 -0.56 12.32 -8.27
N GLU A 86 -0.85 11.92 -9.50
CA GLU A 86 0.05 11.99 -10.67
C GLU A 86 1.40 11.29 -10.46
N ALA A 87 1.48 10.34 -9.53
CA ALA A 87 2.70 9.72 -9.06
C ALA A 87 3.80 10.74 -8.72
N ASP A 88 3.41 11.87 -8.13
CA ASP A 88 4.33 12.91 -7.70
C ASP A 88 4.96 12.56 -6.35
N MET A 89 6.29 12.47 -6.31
CA MET A 89 7.04 12.08 -5.11
C MET A 89 6.95 13.11 -3.99
N ASP A 90 6.64 14.38 -4.32
CA ASP A 90 6.37 15.40 -3.32
C ASP A 90 5.04 15.14 -2.57
N ARG A 91 4.19 14.26 -3.09
CA ARG A 91 2.89 13.86 -2.52
C ARG A 91 2.96 12.62 -1.64
N VAL A 92 4.16 12.10 -1.34
CA VAL A 92 4.35 10.97 -0.39
C VAL A 92 3.55 11.16 0.92
N PRO A 93 3.54 12.35 1.57
CA PRO A 93 2.78 12.53 2.80
C PRO A 93 1.26 12.34 2.65
N GLU A 94 0.69 12.70 1.49
CA GLU A 94 -0.74 12.59 1.22
C GLU A 94 -1.18 11.13 1.03
N LEU A 95 -0.37 10.35 0.30
CA LEU A 95 -0.61 8.91 0.19
C LEU A 95 -0.38 8.20 1.53
N ALA A 96 0.61 8.64 2.31
CA ALA A 96 0.86 8.11 3.65
C ALA A 96 -0.30 8.39 4.62
N GLU A 97 -0.97 9.54 4.51
CA GLU A 97 -2.20 9.83 5.27
C GLU A 97 -3.33 8.87 4.88
N THR A 98 -3.49 8.61 3.59
CA THR A 98 -4.49 7.65 3.08
C THR A 98 -4.25 6.25 3.66
N ILE A 99 -2.99 5.81 3.69
CA ILE A 99 -2.61 4.53 4.31
C ILE A 99 -2.93 4.54 5.81
N ARG A 100 -2.58 5.60 6.55
CA ARG A 100 -2.87 5.71 7.99
C ARG A 100 -4.36 5.64 8.29
N HIS A 101 -5.19 6.34 7.53
CA HIS A 101 -6.64 6.26 7.67
C HIS A 101 -7.17 4.85 7.36
N ALA A 102 -6.67 4.20 6.32
CA ALA A 102 -7.07 2.83 5.98
C ALA A 102 -6.70 1.82 7.07
N LEU A 103 -5.52 1.96 7.68
CA LEU A 103 -5.06 1.12 8.79
C LEU A 103 -5.87 1.36 10.07
N ALA A 104 -6.15 2.62 10.41
CA ALA A 104 -6.95 2.96 11.59
C ALA A 104 -8.39 2.45 11.51
N ALA A 105 -8.95 2.38 10.29
CA ALA A 105 -10.26 1.79 10.04
C ALA A 105 -10.25 0.26 10.00
N ASP A 106 -9.07 -0.38 9.94
CA ASP A 106 -8.95 -1.83 9.83
C ASP A 106 -9.01 -2.52 11.19
N THR A 107 -10.22 -2.98 11.52
CA THR A 107 -10.51 -3.77 12.74
C THR A 107 -9.74 -5.08 12.86
N GLN A 108 -9.11 -5.58 11.78
CA GLN A 108 -8.29 -6.80 11.84
C GLN A 108 -6.87 -6.55 12.34
N LEU A 109 -6.39 -5.31 12.31
CA LEU A 109 -5.05 -4.93 12.78
C LEU A 109 -5.07 -4.29 14.17
N THR A 110 -6.24 -3.89 14.66
CA THR A 110 -6.46 -3.21 15.95
C THR A 110 -6.91 -4.16 17.07
N ARG A 111 -6.66 -5.47 16.94
CA ARG A 111 -7.04 -6.49 17.95
C ARG A 111 -5.86 -7.06 18.71
#